data_AF-A0A8X6KMD2-F1
#
_entry.id   AF-A0A8X6KMD2-F1
#
_cell.length_a   1.000
_cell.length_b   1.000
_cell.length_c   1.000
_cell.angle_alpha   90.00
_cell.angle_beta   90.00
_cell.angle_gamma   90.00
#
_symmetry.space_group_name_H-M   'P 1'
#
loop_
_entity.id
_entity.type
_entity.pdbx_description
1 polymer ?
#
loop_
_entity_poly.entity_id
_entity_poly.type
_entity_poly.pdbx_seq_one_letter_code
_entity_poly.pdbx_strand_id
1 'polypeptide(L)'
;MSITEFAMLFVPFYPKKASETEESIDRDRYEEQPNVRRSLIMLSDDNKMVVRNVPAVVRVPYFIALSNPENIFYSLLVQYTPYSSEMKLFEGIDSAKDVLLARENRLKEMNRHMHQH
;
A
#
# COMPACT_ATOMS: atom_id res chain seq x y z
N MET A 1 -10.92 -0.06 7.77
CA MET A 1 -9.56 -0.30 7.24
C MET A 1 -9.71 -0.83 5.84
N SER A 2 -9.12 -0.18 4.84
CA SER A 2 -9.15 -0.64 3.45
C SER A 2 -8.20 -1.82 3.25
N ILE A 3 -8.37 -2.58 2.15
CA ILE A 3 -7.46 -3.70 1.84
C ILE A 3 -6.03 -3.21 1.58
N THR A 4 -5.89 -2.01 1.01
CA THR A 4 -4.60 -1.35 0.77
C THR A 4 -3.93 -0.96 2.08
N GLU A 5 -4.67 -0.34 3.01
CA GLU A 5 -4.16 -0.04 4.36
C GLU A 5 -3.71 -1.32 5.07
N PHE A 6 -4.49 -2.39 4.96
CA PHE A 6 -4.13 -3.68 5.51
C PHE A 6 -2.83 -4.23 4.90
N ALA A 7 -2.72 -4.25 3.56
CA ALA A 7 -1.52 -4.71 2.86
C ALA A 7 -0.27 -3.86 3.16
N MET A 8 -0.46 -2.56 3.39
CA MET A 8 0.64 -1.64 3.73
C MET A 8 1.12 -1.78 5.16
N LEU A 9 0.25 -2.14 6.12
CA LEU A 9 0.57 -2.11 7.55
C LEU A 9 0.88 -3.49 8.14
N PHE A 10 0.37 -4.57 7.55
CA PHE A 10 0.51 -5.91 8.09
C PHE A 10 1.29 -6.82 7.14
N VAL A 11 2.06 -7.75 7.71
CA VAL A 11 2.83 -8.75 6.95
C VAL A 11 2.75 -10.11 7.66
N PRO A 12 2.68 -11.23 6.93
CA PRO A 12 2.83 -12.55 7.54
C PRO A 12 4.16 -12.66 8.31
N PHE A 13 4.10 -13.27 9.48
CA PHE A 13 5.29 -13.57 10.27
C PHE A 13 5.88 -14.90 9.82
N TYR A 14 7.02 -14.85 9.17
CA TYR A 14 7.82 -16.03 8.88
C TYR A 14 8.94 -16.15 9.92
N PRO A 15 8.95 -17.22 10.76
CA PRO A 15 10.08 -17.46 11.64
C PRO A 15 11.35 -17.66 10.79
N LYS A 16 12.43 -16.94 11.11
CA LYS A 16 13.74 -17.14 10.46
C LYS A 16 14.14 -18.61 10.66
N LYS A 17 14.17 -19.41 9.59
CA LYS A 17 14.83 -20.73 9.61
C LYS A 17 16.34 -20.48 9.72
N ALA A 18 17.02 -21.20 10.60
CA ALA A 18 18.45 -21.01 10.88
C ALA A 18 19.38 -21.44 9.72
N SER A 19 18.83 -21.94 8.62
CA SER A 19 19.57 -22.40 7.46
C SER A 19 18.89 -21.91 6.19
N GLU A 20 19.55 -20.98 5.50
CA GLU A 20 19.54 -20.72 4.05
C GLU A 20 19.78 -19.22 3.79
N THR A 21 21.07 -18.94 3.66
CA THR A 21 21.69 -17.81 2.97
C THR A 21 21.28 -17.80 1.50
N GLU A 22 20.00 -17.59 1.21
CA GLU A 22 19.64 -17.02 -0.09
C GLU A 22 19.69 -15.50 0.03
N GLU A 23 20.65 -14.91 -0.67
CA GLU A 23 20.78 -13.47 -0.88
C GLU A 23 19.54 -12.96 -1.63
N SER A 24 18.45 -12.72 -0.90
CA SER A 24 17.40 -11.86 -1.39
C SER A 24 17.99 -10.46 -1.53
N ILE A 25 18.03 -9.93 -2.74
CA ILE A 25 18.58 -8.60 -3.12
C ILE A 25 17.93 -7.45 -2.32
N ASP A 26 16.84 -7.72 -1.59
CA ASP A 26 16.15 -6.81 -0.69
C ASP A 26 16.63 -6.86 0.78
N ARG A 27 17.52 -7.78 1.18
CA ARG A 27 17.94 -7.98 2.59
C ARG A 27 18.58 -6.72 3.18
N ASP A 28 19.37 -6.02 2.38
CA ASP A 28 20.24 -4.94 2.86
C ASP A 28 19.50 -3.65 3.22
N ARG A 29 18.20 -3.54 2.89
CA ARG A 29 17.41 -2.31 3.16
C ARG A 29 16.31 -2.47 4.22
N TYR A 30 16.00 -3.71 4.62
CA TYR A 30 15.04 -3.98 5.69
C TYR A 30 15.71 -4.18 7.07
N GLU A 31 17.03 -4.37 7.12
CA GLU A 31 17.81 -4.48 8.36
C GLU A 31 18.51 -3.15 8.72
N GLU A 32 17.74 -2.06 8.90
CA GLU A 32 18.29 -0.80 9.44
C GLU A 32 17.40 -0.15 10.52
N GLN A 33 16.70 -0.94 11.35
CA GLN A 33 16.26 -0.43 12.64
C GLN A 33 16.60 -1.40 13.78
N PRO A 34 17.41 -0.98 14.76
CA PRO A 34 17.74 -1.82 15.90
C PRO A 34 16.50 -1.98 16.79
N ASN A 35 16.15 -3.22 17.13
CA ASN A 35 15.40 -3.61 18.33
C ASN A 35 14.07 -2.89 18.65
N VAL A 36 13.25 -2.50 17.67
CA VAL A 36 11.85 -2.17 17.97
C VAL A 36 11.03 -3.46 17.95
N ARG A 37 10.60 -3.91 19.14
CA ARG A 37 9.78 -5.11 19.34
C ARG A 37 8.49 -4.98 18.53
N ARG A 38 8.41 -5.69 17.39
CA ARG A 38 7.24 -5.60 16.51
C ARG A 38 6.03 -6.30 17.15
N SER A 39 4.85 -5.68 17.07
CA SER A 39 3.62 -6.26 17.60
C SER A 39 3.19 -7.48 16.78
N LEU A 40 3.12 -8.64 17.43
CA LEU A 40 2.63 -9.89 16.86
C LEU A 40 1.12 -9.99 17.04
N ILE A 41 0.43 -10.41 15.98
CA ILE A 41 -1.00 -10.67 15.94
C ILE A 41 -1.18 -12.15 15.63
N MET A 42 -1.99 -12.83 16.45
CA MET A 42 -2.35 -14.23 16.26
C MET A 42 -3.68 -14.31 15.51
N LEU A 43 -3.69 -15.08 14.43
CA LEU A 43 -4.86 -15.33 13.61
C LEU A 43 -5.63 -16.56 14.12
N SER A 44 -6.86 -16.74 13.63
CA SER A 44 -7.75 -17.84 14.03
C SER A 44 -7.27 -19.22 13.59
N ASP A 45 -6.34 -19.28 12.63
CA ASP A 45 -5.70 -20.47 12.07
C ASP A 45 -4.31 -20.73 12.69
N ASP A 46 -4.03 -20.15 13.87
CA ASP A 46 -2.75 -20.18 14.59
C ASP A 46 -1.55 -19.58 13.82
N ASN A 47 -1.78 -19.00 12.64
CA ASN A 47 -0.77 -18.22 11.94
C ASN A 47 -0.54 -16.88 12.63
N LYS A 48 0.63 -16.30 12.36
CA LYS A 48 1.06 -15.04 12.97
C LYS A 48 1.23 -13.97 11.91
N MET A 49 0.83 -12.75 12.24
CA MET A 49 1.10 -11.54 11.48
C MET A 49 1.88 -10.56 12.33
N VAL A 50 2.56 -9.63 11.67
CA VAL A 50 3.32 -8.55 12.30
C VAL A 50 2.84 -7.21 11.77
N VAL A 51 2.70 -6.24 12.67
CA VAL A 51 2.54 -4.82 12.32
C VAL A 51 3.89 -4.28 11.86
N ARG A 52 3.94 -3.69 10.67
CA ARG A 52 5.13 -3.00 10.17
C ARG A 52 5.33 -1.70 10.94
N ASN A 53 6.57 -1.40 11.30
CA ASN A 53 6.93 -0.09 11.88
C ASN A 53 6.81 1.04 10.84
N VAL A 54 7.01 0.70 9.56
CA VAL A 54 6.91 1.63 8.43
C VAL A 54 5.99 1.01 7.38
N PRO A 55 4.99 1.74 6.87
CA PRO A 55 4.11 1.25 5.81
C PRO A 55 4.90 0.76 4.59
N ALA A 56 4.40 -0.29 3.95
CA ALA A 56 4.92 -0.73 2.66
C ALA A 56 4.78 0.39 1.63
N VAL A 57 5.87 0.78 0.98
CA VAL A 57 5.83 1.73 -0.14
C VAL A 57 6.48 1.07 -1.34
N VAL A 58 5.77 1.04 -2.46
CA VAL A 58 6.35 0.64 -3.75
C VAL A 58 7.28 1.77 -4.20
N ARG A 59 8.60 1.51 -4.17
CA ARG A 59 9.60 2.45 -4.66
C ARG A 59 10.08 1.97 -6.02
N VAL A 60 9.53 2.53 -7.09
CA VAL A 60 10.05 2.29 -8.44
C VAL A 60 11.28 3.18 -8.64
N PRO A 61 12.47 2.64 -8.95
CA PRO A 61 13.63 3.48 -9.28
C PRO A 61 13.30 4.38 -10.47
N TYR A 62 13.71 5.65 -10.41
CA TYR A 62 13.41 6.69 -11.41
C TYR A 62 11.93 7.09 -11.57
N PHE A 63 11.09 6.80 -10.57
CA PHE A 63 9.75 7.38 -10.55
C PHE A 63 9.82 8.91 -10.39
N ILE A 64 9.63 9.62 -11.48
CA ILE A 64 9.47 11.07 -11.48
C ILE A 64 7.99 11.33 -11.63
N ALA A 65 7.39 11.94 -10.62
CA ALA A 65 5.96 12.25 -10.61
C ALA A 65 5.51 13.03 -11.88
N LEU A 66 6.40 13.89 -12.38
CA LEU A 66 6.14 14.70 -13.56
C LEU A 66 6.30 13.92 -14.88
N SER A 67 7.02 12.79 -14.91
CA SER A 67 7.25 12.05 -16.15
C SER A 67 6.10 11.11 -16.50
N ASN A 68 5.30 10.70 -15.51
CA ASN A 68 4.10 9.91 -15.73
C ASN A 68 2.99 10.31 -14.74
N PRO A 69 2.32 11.46 -14.99
CA PRO A 69 1.26 11.95 -14.12
C PRO A 69 0.07 10.99 -14.05
N GLU A 70 -0.23 10.28 -15.14
CA GLU A 70 -1.35 9.35 -15.22
C GLU A 70 -1.21 8.21 -14.20
N ASN A 71 -0.02 7.61 -14.09
CA ASN A 71 0.24 6.55 -13.10
C ASN A 71 0.09 7.04 -11.65
N ILE A 72 0.37 8.30 -11.36
CA ILE A 72 0.14 8.87 -10.02
C ILE A 72 -1.33 8.94 -9.73
N PHE A 73 -2.11 9.56 -10.62
CA PHE A 73 -3.53 9.73 -10.40
C PHE A 73 -4.24 8.37 -10.36
N TYR A 74 -3.79 7.40 -11.15
CA TYR A 74 -4.28 6.02 -11.07
C TYR A 74 -3.97 5.38 -9.72
N SER A 75 -2.73 5.53 -9.22
CA SER A 75 -2.35 5.01 -7.90
C SER A 75 -3.18 5.62 -6.78
N LEU A 76 -3.45 6.94 -6.85
CA LEU A 76 -4.32 7.63 -5.89
C LEU A 76 -5.77 7.13 -5.99
N LEU A 77 -6.30 6.93 -7.20
CA LEU A 77 -7.64 6.37 -7.39
C LEU A 77 -7.79 5.00 -6.74
N VAL A 78 -6.83 4.10 -7.00
CA VAL A 78 -6.78 2.76 -6.41
C VAL A 78 -6.70 2.82 -4.89
N GLN A 79 -5.98 3.80 -4.35
CA GLN A 79 -5.83 3.97 -2.91
C GLN A 79 -7.12 4.44 -2.22
N TYR A 80 -7.87 5.34 -2.86
CA TYR A 80 -9.03 6.00 -2.23
C TYR A 80 -10.40 5.49 -2.71
N THR A 81 -10.44 4.68 -3.77
CA THR A 81 -11.68 4.18 -4.37
C THR A 81 -11.77 2.67 -4.20
N PRO A 82 -12.79 2.13 -3.52
CA PRO A 82 -13.08 0.69 -3.58
C PRO A 82 -13.45 0.30 -5.02
N TYR A 83 -12.75 -0.68 -5.60
CA TYR A 83 -13.03 -1.16 -6.95
C TYR A 83 -12.98 -2.67 -7.05
N SER A 84 -13.73 -3.22 -8.01
CA SER A 84 -13.76 -4.65 -8.36
C SER A 84 -13.23 -4.93 -9.77
N SER A 85 -13.09 -3.90 -10.60
CA SER A 85 -12.54 -3.96 -11.96
C SER A 85 -12.12 -2.56 -12.42
N GLU A 86 -11.21 -2.48 -13.39
CA GLU A 86 -10.76 -1.20 -13.95
C GLU A 86 -11.86 -0.46 -14.70
N MET A 87 -12.74 -1.18 -15.42
CA MET A 87 -13.89 -0.54 -16.10
C MET A 87 -14.78 0.22 -15.12
N LYS A 88 -15.02 -0.32 -13.91
CA LYS A 88 -15.75 0.39 -12.86
C LYS A 88 -14.93 1.49 -12.21
N LEU A 89 -13.60 1.35 -12.17
CA LEU A 89 -12.74 2.38 -11.61
C LEU A 89 -12.80 3.65 -12.47
N PHE A 90 -12.82 3.51 -13.79
CA PHE A 90 -12.82 4.65 -14.72
C PHE A 90 -14.21 5.12 -15.19
N GLU A 91 -15.25 4.27 -15.13
CA GLU A 91 -16.63 4.63 -15.53
C GLU A 91 -16.73 5.28 -16.93
N GLY A 92 -15.82 4.93 -17.85
CA GLY A 92 -15.79 5.47 -19.22
C GLY A 92 -15.05 6.79 -19.39
N ILE A 93 -14.35 7.27 -18.37
CA ILE A 93 -13.39 8.38 -18.47
C ILE A 93 -12.00 7.78 -18.74
N ASP A 94 -11.26 8.32 -19.70
CA ASP A 94 -9.98 7.71 -20.12
C ASP A 94 -8.77 8.18 -19.29
N SER A 95 -8.90 9.25 -18.50
CA SER A 95 -7.84 9.75 -17.61
C SER A 95 -8.18 9.59 -16.14
N ALA A 96 -7.24 9.01 -15.39
CA ALA A 96 -7.29 8.85 -13.95
C ALA A 96 -7.36 10.19 -13.22
N LYS A 97 -6.71 11.23 -13.76
CA LYS A 97 -6.82 12.58 -13.20
C LYS A 97 -8.25 13.08 -13.25
N ASP A 98 -8.91 12.92 -14.39
CA ASP A 98 -10.26 13.41 -14.60
C ASP A 98 -11.28 12.62 -13.78
N VAL A 99 -11.10 11.30 -13.63
CA VAL A 99 -11.89 10.47 -12.71
C VAL A 99 -11.76 10.96 -11.26
N LEU A 100 -10.52 11.24 -10.82
CA LEU A 100 -10.26 11.68 -9.45
C LEU A 100 -10.92 13.04 -9.17
N LEU A 101 -10.83 13.98 -10.12
CA LEU A 101 -11.49 15.28 -10.04
C LEU A 101 -13.02 15.15 -10.04
N ALA A 102 -13.58 14.34 -10.94
CA ALA A 102 -15.02 14.11 -11.00
C ALA A 102 -15.60 13.52 -9.70
N ARG A 103 -14.78 12.78 -8.96
CA ARG A 103 -15.18 12.10 -7.71
C ARG A 103 -14.66 12.77 -6.44
N GLU A 104 -14.00 13.92 -6.54
CA GLU A 104 -13.26 14.52 -5.42
C GLU A 104 -14.13 14.69 -4.16
N ASN A 105 -15.34 15.26 -4.31
CA ASN A 105 -16.25 15.50 -3.19
C ASN A 105 -16.69 14.18 -2.53
N ARG A 106 -17.03 13.18 -3.34
CA ARG A 106 -17.42 11.85 -2.86
C ARG A 106 -16.25 11.13 -2.17
N LEU A 107 -15.05 11.22 -2.75
CA LEU A 107 -13.84 10.62 -2.19
C LEU A 107 -13.47 11.26 -0.87
N LYS A 108 -13.59 12.59 -0.76
CA LYS A 108 -13.43 13.33 0.48
C LYS A 108 -14.40 12.77 1.54
N GLU A 109 -15.71 12.75 1.28
CA GLU A 109 -16.71 12.27 2.25
C GLU A 109 -16.44 10.82 2.72
N MET A 110 -16.00 9.96 1.80
CA MET A 110 -15.74 8.55 2.11
C MET A 110 -14.40 8.31 2.82
N ASN A 111 -13.41 9.19 2.63
CA ASN A 111 -12.04 8.99 3.12
C ASN A 111 -11.65 10.05 4.16
N ARG A 112 -11.61 9.64 5.44
CA ARG A 112 -11.18 10.48 6.57
C ARG A 112 -9.76 11.04 6.40
N HIS A 113 -8.90 10.40 5.61
CA HIS A 113 -7.52 10.83 5.37
C HIS A 113 -7.42 12.01 4.38
N MET A 114 -8.42 12.26 3.53
CA MET A 114 -8.44 13.41 2.62
C MET A 114 -8.95 14.70 3.30
N HIS A 115 -9.49 14.60 4.52
CA HIS A 115 -10.03 15.73 5.29
C HIS A 115 -8.98 16.46 6.14
N GLN A 116 -7.72 16.03 6.12
CA GLN A 116 -6.65 16.72 6.85
C GLN A 116 -6.11 17.88 6.01
N HIS A 117 -6.67 19.08 6.26
CA HIS A 117 -6.11 20.37 5.86
C HIS A 117 -6.14 21.32 7.07
#